data_AF-A0A0V0YJM9-F1
#
_entry.id   AF-A0A0V0YJM9-F1
#
_cell.length_a   1.000
_cell.length_b   1.000
_cell.length_c   1.000
_cell.angle_alpha   90.00
_cell.angle_beta   90.00
_cell.angle_gamma   90.00
#
_symmetry.space_group_name_H-M   'P 1'
#
loop_
_entity.id
_entity.type
_entity.pdbx_description
1 polymer ?
#
loop_
_entity_poly.entity_id
_entity_poly.type
_entity_poly.pdbx_seq_one_letter_code
_entity_poly.pdbx_strand_id
1 'polypeptide(L)'
;LKTTDNRINPNIRELKKKKVSSKNDNPQVRELPRKSAALFLQYNEHLGPPYHVILDTNFINFSIKNKLDIVKSMTDCLYAKCVPYITDCVLGELEKMGTKFKLALRLIINVDVFAYL
;
A
#
# COMPACT_ATOMS: atom_id res chain seq x y z
N LEU A 1 -1.47 29.82 -11.01
CA LEU A 1 -1.48 31.13 -10.32
C LEU A 1 -0.06 31.42 -9.82
N LYS A 2 0.54 32.55 -10.21
CA LYS A 2 1.90 32.92 -9.79
C LYS A 2 1.91 33.25 -8.28
N THR A 3 2.99 32.96 -7.58
CA THR A 3 3.14 33.21 -6.12
C THR A 3 3.09 34.69 -5.73
N THR A 4 3.20 35.60 -6.71
CA THR A 4 3.05 37.05 -6.57
C THR A 4 1.60 37.53 -6.68
N ASP A 5 0.64 36.65 -6.94
CA ASP A 5 -0.76 37.03 -7.13
C ASP A 5 -1.43 37.51 -5.83
N ASN A 6 -1.84 38.77 -5.79
CA ASN A 6 -2.39 39.45 -4.62
C ASN A 6 -3.73 38.87 -4.11
N ARG A 7 -4.34 37.96 -4.85
CA ARG A 7 -5.55 37.23 -4.43
C ARG A 7 -5.25 36.07 -3.48
N ILE A 8 -3.97 35.72 -3.25
CA ILE A 8 -3.55 34.64 -2.36
C ILE A 8 -3.37 35.18 -0.93
N ASN A 9 -3.97 34.48 0.05
CA ASN A 9 -3.89 34.82 1.47
C ASN A 9 -2.41 34.94 1.95
N PRO A 10 -2.02 36.05 2.59
CA PRO A 10 -0.65 36.30 3.05
C PRO A 10 -0.11 35.23 4.02
N ASN A 11 -0.95 34.60 4.84
CA ASN A 11 -0.53 33.54 5.76
C ASN A 11 0.04 32.31 5.01
N ILE A 12 -0.49 32.01 3.82
CA ILE A 12 0.00 30.92 2.95
C ILE A 12 1.36 31.27 2.34
N ARG A 13 1.62 32.56 2.08
CA ARG A 13 2.91 33.05 1.57
C ARG A 13 4.01 32.95 2.62
N GLU A 14 3.68 33.22 3.88
CA GLU A 14 4.63 33.17 5.00
C GLU A 14 5.02 31.74 5.39
N LEU A 15 4.06 30.81 5.37
CA LEU A 15 4.31 29.38 5.62
C LEU A 15 5.34 28.79 4.64
N LYS A 16 5.34 29.25 3.38
CA LYS A 16 6.35 28.84 2.38
C LYS A 16 7.72 29.48 2.63
N LYS A 17 7.78 30.74 3.07
CA LYS A 17 9.06 31.41 3.38
C LYS A 17 9.72 30.81 4.63
N LYS A 18 8.94 30.48 5.68
CA LYS A 18 9.46 29.89 6.92
C LYS A 18 10.08 28.50 6.72
N LYS A 19 9.56 27.68 5.80
CA LYS A 19 10.16 26.37 5.44
C LYS A 19 11.53 26.49 4.74
N VAL A 20 11.86 27.66 4.18
CA VAL A 20 13.09 27.86 3.41
C VAL A 20 14.17 28.60 4.24
N SER A 21 13.78 29.31 5.32
CA SER A 21 14.67 30.21 6.05
C SER A 21 15.23 29.69 7.38
N SER A 22 14.96 28.46 7.81
CA SER A 22 15.69 27.84 8.92
C SER A 22 16.94 27.12 8.38
N LYS A 23 17.93 27.90 7.93
CA LYS A 23 19.30 27.38 7.71
C LYS A 23 19.93 27.19 9.08
N ASN A 24 19.72 26.01 9.67
CA ASN A 24 20.56 25.52 10.75
C ASN A 24 21.92 25.15 10.15
N ASP A 25 23.03 25.53 10.79
CA ASP A 25 24.42 25.20 10.44
C ASP A 25 24.77 23.70 10.53
N ASN A 26 23.76 22.84 10.53
CA ASN A 26 23.92 21.40 10.43
C ASN A 26 24.21 21.03 8.97
N PRO A 27 25.11 20.06 8.71
CA PRO A 27 25.33 19.57 7.35
C PRO A 27 23.97 19.19 6.73
N GLN A 28 23.67 19.72 5.55
CA GLN A 28 22.47 19.36 4.80
C GLN A 28 22.53 17.87 4.49
N VAL A 29 21.88 17.06 5.31
CA VAL A 29 21.81 15.61 5.11
C VAL A 29 21.01 15.37 3.84
N ARG A 30 21.71 14.98 2.77
CA ARG A 30 21.08 14.54 1.54
C ARG A 30 20.60 13.11 1.73
N GLU A 31 19.31 12.94 1.98
CA GLU A 31 18.68 11.63 1.99
C GLU A 31 18.68 11.07 0.56
N LEU A 32 19.56 10.11 0.32
CA LEU A 32 19.56 9.31 -0.90
C LEU A 32 18.87 7.98 -0.60
N PRO A 33 17.86 7.55 -1.38
CA PRO A 33 17.24 6.25 -1.18
C PRO A 33 18.29 5.16 -1.40
N ARG A 34 18.58 4.40 -0.36
CA ARG A 34 19.46 3.23 -0.45
C ARG A 34 18.68 2.09 -1.11
N LYS A 35 19.30 1.40 -2.07
CA LYS A 35 18.74 0.16 -2.62
C LYS A 35 18.81 -0.93 -1.54
N SER A 36 17.78 -1.78 -1.50
CA SER A 36 17.76 -2.94 -0.60
C SER A 36 18.91 -3.89 -0.92
N ALA A 37 19.55 -4.45 0.11
CA ALA A 37 20.59 -5.47 -0.03
C ALA A 37 20.04 -6.78 -0.62
N ALA A 38 18.72 -6.99 -0.57
CA ALA A 38 18.04 -8.15 -1.14
C ALA A 38 17.99 -8.17 -2.68
N LEU A 39 18.34 -7.05 -3.34
CA LEU A 39 18.25 -6.89 -4.79
C LEU A 39 19.60 -7.15 -5.46
N PHE A 40 19.73 -8.24 -6.22
CA PHE A 40 20.76 -8.41 -7.23
C PHE A 40 20.31 -7.74 -8.52
N LEU A 41 20.83 -6.54 -8.81
CA LEU A 41 20.33 -5.66 -9.88
C LEU A 41 18.85 -5.32 -9.71
N GLN A 42 17.96 -6.04 -10.38
CA GLN A 42 16.49 -5.95 -10.30
C GLN A 42 15.84 -7.23 -9.77
N TYR A 43 16.62 -8.30 -9.57
CA TYR A 43 16.15 -9.57 -9.06
C TYR A 43 16.13 -9.54 -7.52
N ASN A 44 14.99 -9.87 -6.92
CA ASN A 44 14.84 -9.94 -5.47
C ASN A 44 15.06 -11.38 -4.99
N GLU A 45 16.21 -11.64 -4.37
CA GLU A 45 16.59 -12.97 -3.88
C GLU A 45 15.74 -13.43 -2.69
N HIS A 46 15.08 -12.50 -1.98
CA HIS A 46 14.19 -12.84 -0.87
C HIS A 46 12.78 -13.24 -1.33
N LEU A 47 12.47 -13.12 -2.62
CA LEU A 47 11.17 -13.50 -3.16
C LEU A 47 11.13 -15.02 -3.40
N GLY A 48 10.78 -15.77 -2.36
CA GLY A 48 10.63 -17.23 -2.43
C GLY A 48 9.46 -17.73 -1.58
N PRO A 49 9.14 -19.04 -1.66
CA PRO A 49 8.11 -19.64 -0.81
C PRO A 49 8.49 -19.62 0.69
N PRO A 50 7.53 -19.40 1.61
CA PRO A 50 6.14 -19.01 1.34
C PRO A 50 6.03 -17.57 0.81
N TYR A 51 5.30 -17.39 -0.29
CA TYR A 51 5.13 -16.05 -0.86
C TYR A 51 4.20 -15.22 0.00
N HIS A 52 4.68 -14.06 0.46
CA HIS A 52 3.87 -13.09 1.18
C HIS A 52 3.27 -12.09 0.18
N VAL A 53 1.94 -12.09 0.05
CA VAL A 53 1.27 -11.31 -1.00
C VAL A 53 0.24 -10.37 -0.39
N ILE A 54 0.41 -9.07 -0.61
CA ILE A 54 -0.55 -8.04 -0.17
C ILE A 54 -1.71 -7.99 -1.17
N LEU A 55 -2.94 -8.03 -0.67
CA LEU A 55 -4.16 -7.96 -1.48
C LEU A 55 -4.76 -6.56 -1.45
N ASP A 56 -5.25 -6.12 -2.60
CA ASP A 56 -6.00 -4.87 -2.77
C ASP A 56 -7.52 -5.14 -2.90
N THR A 57 -8.35 -4.12 -2.66
CA THR A 57 -9.81 -4.21 -2.78
C THR A 57 -10.23 -4.68 -4.17
N ASN A 58 -9.61 -4.15 -5.22
CA ASN A 58 -9.94 -4.54 -6.60
C ASN A 58 -9.66 -6.02 -6.86
N PHE A 59 -8.54 -6.55 -6.36
CA PHE A 59 -8.21 -7.96 -6.52
C PHE A 59 -9.26 -8.86 -5.86
N ILE A 60 -9.67 -8.54 -4.65
CA ILE A 60 -10.70 -9.26 -3.90
C ILE A 60 -12.04 -9.19 -4.65
N ASN A 61 -12.40 -8.00 -5.16
CA ASN A 61 -13.65 -7.76 -5.88
C ASN A 61 -13.71 -8.58 -7.18
N PHE A 62 -12.63 -8.61 -7.95
CA PHE A 62 -12.55 -9.41 -9.17
C PHE A 62 -12.52 -10.91 -8.88
N SER A 63 -11.86 -11.35 -7.80
CA SER A 63 -11.83 -12.76 -7.41
C SER A 63 -13.24 -13.27 -7.10
N ILE A 64 -14.02 -12.50 -6.34
CA ILE A 64 -15.42 -12.85 -6.01
C ILE A 64 -16.30 -12.84 -7.26
N LYS A 65 -16.18 -11.80 -8.11
CA LYS A 65 -16.96 -11.69 -9.35
C LYS A 65 -16.73 -12.90 -10.28
N ASN A 66 -15.49 -13.39 -10.34
CA ASN A 66 -15.10 -14.54 -11.14
C ASN A 66 -15.22 -15.88 -10.40
N LYS A 67 -15.72 -15.89 -9.15
CA LYS A 67 -15.89 -17.09 -8.32
C LYS A 67 -14.57 -17.86 -8.09
N LEU A 68 -13.47 -17.13 -7.95
CA LEU A 68 -12.16 -17.69 -7.65
C LEU A 68 -11.94 -17.75 -6.14
N ASP A 69 -11.52 -18.91 -5.66
CA ASP A 69 -10.95 -19.03 -4.31
C ASP A 69 -9.54 -18.42 -4.33
N ILE A 70 -9.37 -17.31 -3.60
CA ILE A 70 -8.14 -16.50 -3.59
C ILE A 70 -6.93 -17.35 -3.21
N VAL A 71 -6.99 -18.09 -2.11
CA VAL A 71 -5.83 -18.81 -1.56
C VAL A 71 -5.42 -19.95 -2.50
N LYS A 72 -6.40 -20.72 -2.95
CA LYS A 72 -6.17 -21.82 -3.89
C LYS A 72 -5.65 -21.32 -5.22
N SER A 73 -6.28 -20.30 -5.80
CA SER A 73 -5.88 -19.75 -7.10
C SER A 73 -4.47 -19.15 -7.07
N MET A 74 -4.05 -18.55 -5.96
CA MET A 74 -2.68 -18.06 -5.79
C MET A 74 -1.66 -19.21 -5.71
N THR A 75 -2.01 -20.27 -4.97
CA THR A 75 -1.17 -21.47 -4.85
C THR A 75 -1.01 -22.17 -6.21
N ASP A 76 -2.09 -22.31 -6.97
CA ASP A 76 -2.09 -22.91 -8.31
C ASP A 76 -1.34 -22.03 -9.34
N CYS A 77 -1.33 -20.70 -9.15
CA CYS A 77 -0.62 -19.76 -10.02
C CYS A 77 0.90 -19.77 -9.78
N LEU A 78 1.32 -19.75 -8.51
CA LEU A 78 2.74 -19.68 -8.13
C LEU A 78 3.38 -21.06 -7.89
N TYR A 79 2.58 -22.13 -7.93
CA TYR A 79 2.99 -23.51 -7.62
C TYR A 79 3.71 -23.65 -6.27
N ALA A 80 3.31 -22.83 -5.30
CA ALA A 80 3.96 -22.75 -4.00
C ALA A 80 3.00 -22.22 -2.93
N LYS A 81 3.35 -22.44 -1.65
CA LYS A 81 2.59 -21.90 -0.51
C LYS A 81 2.56 -20.36 -0.57
N CYS A 82 1.36 -19.80 -0.51
CA CYS A 82 1.13 -18.37 -0.47
C CYS A 82 0.46 -17.97 0.85
N VAL A 83 0.86 -16.83 1.40
CA VAL A 83 0.27 -16.23 2.60
C VAL A 83 -0.28 -14.86 2.19
N PRO A 84 -1.61 -14.74 2.03
CA PRO A 84 -2.23 -13.47 1.67
C PRO A 84 -2.29 -12.54 2.89
N TYR A 85 -1.96 -11.26 2.67
CA TYR A 85 -2.05 -10.19 3.64
C TYR A 85 -3.12 -9.19 3.25
N ILE A 86 -3.88 -8.75 4.24
CA ILE A 86 -4.85 -7.65 4.09
C ILE A 86 -4.44 -6.56 5.07
N THR A 87 -4.25 -5.37 4.53
CA THR A 87 -3.91 -4.19 5.32
C THR A 87 -5.18 -3.54 5.89
N ASP A 88 -5.03 -2.80 6.98
CA ASP A 88 -6.13 -2.06 7.61
C ASP A 88 -6.85 -1.12 6.65
N CYS A 89 -6.12 -0.49 5.71
CA CYS A 89 -6.73 0.40 4.73
C CYS A 89 -7.63 -0.33 3.73
N VAL A 90 -7.26 -1.54 3.31
CA VAL A 90 -8.05 -2.39 2.40
C VAL A 90 -9.27 -2.92 3.13
N LEU A 91 -9.14 -3.34 4.39
CA LEU A 91 -10.26 -3.73 5.22
C LEU A 91 -11.26 -2.57 5.39
N GLY A 92 -10.77 -1.39 5.77
CA GLY A 92 -11.60 -0.20 5.96
C GLY A 92 -12.25 0.30 4.66
N GLU A 93 -11.62 0.09 3.50
CA GLU A 93 -12.25 0.36 2.21
C GLU A 93 -13.40 -0.62 1.92
N LEU A 94 -13.20 -1.92 2.15
CA LEU A 94 -14.25 -2.93 1.98
C LEU A 94 -15.46 -2.71 2.89
N GLU A 95 -15.24 -2.28 4.14
CA GLU A 95 -16.30 -1.91 5.07
C GLU A 95 -17.15 -0.73 4.56
N LYS A 96 -16.51 0.27 3.95
CA LYS A 96 -17.19 1.45 3.38
C LYS A 96 -18.03 1.14 2.15
N MET A 97 -17.69 0.09 1.39
CA MET A 97 -18.43 -0.27 0.17
C MET A 97 -19.79 -0.96 0.44
N GLY A 98 -20.15 -1.16 1.73
CA GLY A 98 -21.50 -1.50 2.16
C GLY A 98 -21.95 -2.92 1.80
N THR A 99 -23.24 -3.10 1.52
CA THR A 99 -23.85 -4.42 1.34
C THR A 99 -23.31 -5.22 0.16
N LYS A 100 -22.74 -4.53 -0.85
CA LYS A 100 -22.16 -5.14 -2.05
C LYS A 100 -20.98 -6.08 -1.74
N PHE A 101 -20.26 -5.82 -0.65
CA PHE A 101 -19.04 -6.56 -0.27
C PHE A 101 -19.18 -7.36 1.01
N LYS A 102 -20.41 -7.62 1.47
CA LYS A 102 -20.69 -8.49 2.63
C LYS A 102 -20.04 -9.88 2.49
N LEU A 103 -20.00 -10.43 1.27
CA LEU A 103 -19.35 -11.70 1.02
C LEU A 103 -17.83 -11.60 1.17
N ALA A 104 -17.22 -10.53 0.64
CA ALA A 104 -15.79 -10.26 0.77
C ALA A 104 -15.37 -10.14 2.23
N LEU A 105 -16.09 -9.31 3.00
CA LEU A 105 -15.86 -9.14 4.43
C LEU A 105 -15.96 -10.46 5.19
N ARG A 106 -16.96 -11.29 4.88
CA ARG A 106 -17.10 -12.61 5.52
C ARG A 106 -15.95 -13.55 5.19
N LEU A 107 -15.49 -13.55 3.93
CA LEU A 107 -14.36 -14.38 3.50
C LEU A 107 -13.06 -13.95 4.19
N ILE A 108 -12.89 -12.66 4.43
CA ILE A 108 -11.68 -12.10 5.04
C ILE A 108 -11.67 -12.34 6.54
N ILE A 109 -12.77 -12.00 7.23
CA ILE A 109 -12.85 -11.98 8.70
C ILE A 109 -13.00 -13.38 9.30
N ASN A 110 -13.71 -14.31 8.65
CA ASN A 110 -14.02 -15.62 9.24
C ASN A 110 -13.03 -16.72 8.82
N VAL A 111 -12.03 -16.40 8.00
CA VAL A 111 -11.09 -17.38 7.48
C VAL A 111 -9.73 -17.06 8.07
N ASP A 112 -9.24 -17.91 8.98
CA ASP A 112 -7.93 -17.81 9.65
C ASP A 112 -6.72 -17.93 8.70
N VAL A 113 -6.95 -17.84 7.38
CA VAL A 113 -5.96 -18.03 6.32
C VAL A 113 -5.34 -16.69 5.91
N PHE A 114 -5.98 -15.55 6.22
CA PHE A 114 -5.44 -14.22 5.95
C PHE A 114 -4.63 -13.73 7.14
N ALA A 115 -3.43 -13.21 6.86
CA ALA A 115 -2.67 -12.47 7.84
C ALA A 115 -3.03 -10.97 7.75
N TYR A 116 -3.15 -10.30 8.89
CA TYR A 116 -3.41 -8.87 8.96
C TYR A 116 -2.10 -8.11 9.16
N LEU A 117 -1.94 -7.00 8.43
CA LEU A 117 -0.73 -6.15 8.45
C LEU A 117 -1.06 -4.73 8.87
#